data_AF-A0A3P1C7A9-F1
#
_entry.id   AF-A0A3P1C7A9-F1
#
_cell.length_a   1.000
_cell.length_b   1.000
_cell.length_c   1.000
_cell.angle_alpha   90.00
_cell.angle_beta   90.00
_cell.angle_gamma   90.00
#
_symmetry.space_group_name_H-M   'P 1'
#
loop_
_entity.id
_entity.type
_entity.pdbx_description
1 polymer ?
#
loop_
_entity_poly.entity_id
_entity_poly.type
_entity_poly.pdbx_seq_one_letter_code
_entity_poly.pdbx_strand_id
1 'polypeptide(L)'
;MKLYFKGMEIGEIKDVFGDMPWMYGTIRLFENSKPFQKYFREMVDEDSIFDFESIDPEFLYEENWAIFEEDAQRYLGIDIPAIHMEYNMIAWRWR
;
A
#
# COMPACT_ATOMS: atom_id res chain seq x y z
N MET A 1 11.22 6.24 0.24
CA MET A 1 9.76 6.53 0.32
C MET A 1 9.16 5.60 1.35
N LYS A 2 8.09 6.03 2.04
CA LYS A 2 7.48 5.25 3.13
C LYS A 2 5.97 5.15 2.95
N LEU A 3 5.41 3.97 3.16
CA LEU A 3 3.97 3.72 3.07
C LEU A 3 3.31 3.99 4.42
N TYR A 4 2.18 4.70 4.38
CA TYR A 4 1.42 5.08 5.57
C TYR A 4 -0.06 4.68 5.45
N PHE A 5 -0.62 4.27 6.59
CA PHE A 5 -2.06 4.14 6.80
C PHE A 5 -2.48 4.99 8.01
N LYS A 6 -3.35 5.98 7.82
CA LYS A 6 -3.82 6.92 8.87
C LYS A 6 -2.69 7.49 9.74
N GLY A 7 -1.56 7.85 9.12
CA GLY A 7 -0.39 8.40 9.82
C GLY A 7 0.50 7.35 10.50
N MET A 8 0.17 6.06 10.43
CA MET A 8 1.05 4.96 10.84
C MET A 8 1.97 4.55 9.69
N GLU A 9 3.29 4.61 9.90
CA GLU A 9 4.29 4.09 8.97
C GLU A 9 4.24 2.56 8.98
N ILE A 10 3.92 1.92 7.85
CA ILE A 10 3.75 0.46 7.78
C ILE A 10 4.75 -0.23 6.85
N GLY A 11 5.57 0.53 6.12
CA GLY A 11 6.61 -0.04 5.29
C GLY A 11 7.50 0.99 4.57
N GLU A 12 8.59 0.48 4.02
CA GLU A 12 9.59 1.23 3.26
C GLU A 12 9.54 0.81 1.79
N ILE A 13 9.45 1.79 0.88
CA ILE A 13 9.44 1.59 -0.57
C ILE A 13 10.78 2.05 -1.16
N LYS A 14 11.38 1.16 -1.95
CA LYS A 14 12.67 1.33 -2.66
C LYS A 14 12.51 1.02 -4.14
N ASP A 15 13.56 1.34 -4.90
CA ASP A 15 13.66 1.04 -6.33
C ASP A 15 12.41 1.50 -7.10
N VAL A 16 11.99 2.74 -6.84
CA VAL A 16 10.74 3.28 -7.39
C VAL A 16 10.89 3.53 -8.89
N PHE A 17 9.92 3.03 -9.66
CA PHE A 17 9.81 3.26 -11.10
C PHE A 17 8.34 3.40 -11.51
N GLY A 18 8.08 3.93 -12.70
CA GLY A 18 6.73 4.12 -13.20
C GLY A 18 6.61 5.36 -14.08
N ASP A 19 5.43 5.54 -14.65
CA ASP A 19 5.05 6.75 -15.36
C ASP A 19 3.65 7.16 -14.90
N MET A 20 3.46 8.45 -14.66
CA MET A 20 2.24 8.97 -14.04
C MET A 20 0.99 8.47 -14.80
N PRO A 21 -0.07 8.04 -14.10
CA PRO A 21 -0.26 8.16 -12.65
C PRO A 21 0.20 6.93 -11.85
N TRP A 22 0.73 5.89 -12.49
CA TRP A 22 1.04 4.60 -11.87
C TRP A 22 2.52 4.49 -11.51
N MET A 23 2.77 4.04 -10.29
CA MET A 23 4.11 3.82 -9.77
C MET A 23 4.23 2.43 -9.18
N TYR A 24 5.46 1.97 -9.12
CA TYR A 24 5.86 0.65 -8.68
C TYR A 24 7.13 0.74 -7.85
N GLY A 25 7.36 -0.25 -7.01
CA GLY A 25 8.62 -0.39 -6.30
C GLY A 25 8.71 -1.67 -5.49
N THR A 26 9.87 -1.84 -4.84
CA THR A 26 10.09 -2.90 -3.87
C THR A 26 9.61 -2.41 -2.51
N ILE A 27 8.77 -3.17 -1.82
CA ILE A 27 8.24 -2.85 -0.49
C ILE A 27 8.82 -3.79 0.56
N ARG A 28 9.29 -3.21 1.67
CA ARG A 28 9.53 -3.92 2.93
C ARG A 28 8.49 -3.48 3.95
N LEU A 29 7.56 -4.38 4.26
CA LEU A 29 6.58 -4.16 5.32
C LEU A 29 7.21 -4.26 6.72
N PHE A 30 6.73 -3.45 7.65
CA PHE A 30 7.18 -3.43 9.05
C PHE A 30 6.33 -4.34 9.93
N GLU A 31 6.77 -4.60 11.17
CA GLU A 31 6.04 -5.50 12.08
C GLU A 31 4.62 -5.03 12.40
N ASN A 32 4.41 -3.72 12.51
CA ASN A 32 3.09 -3.12 12.73
C ASN A 32 2.16 -3.22 11.51
N SER A 33 2.64 -3.71 10.36
CA SER A 33 1.80 -4.01 9.19
C SER A 33 1.00 -5.31 9.32
N LYS A 34 1.25 -6.15 10.35
CA LYS A 34 0.58 -7.45 10.55
C LYS A 34 -0.96 -7.41 10.39
N PRO A 35 -1.68 -6.39 10.89
CA PRO A 35 -3.14 -6.30 10.70
C PRO A 35 -3.60 -6.20 9.24
N PHE A 36 -2.76 -5.66 8.35
CA PHE A 36 -3.09 -5.42 6.95
C PHE A 36 -2.73 -6.59 6.03
N GLN A 37 -1.92 -7.56 6.49
CA GLN A 37 -1.36 -8.59 5.61
C GLN A 37 -2.42 -9.53 5.03
N LYS A 38 -3.50 -9.83 5.78
CA LYS A 38 -4.62 -10.59 5.21
C LYS A 38 -5.24 -9.81 4.06
N TYR A 39 -5.58 -8.54 4.32
CA TYR A 39 -6.13 -7.64 3.31
C TYR A 39 -5.24 -7.54 2.06
N PHE A 40 -3.94 -7.36 2.21
CA PHE A 40 -3.02 -7.29 1.06
C PHE A 40 -3.00 -8.56 0.21
N ARG A 41 -3.07 -9.76 0.82
CA ARG A 41 -3.15 -11.02 0.05
C ARG A 41 -4.44 -11.09 -0.75
N GLU A 42 -5.56 -10.87 -0.08
CA GLU A 42 -6.87 -11.02 -0.69
C GLU A 42 -7.08 -10.00 -1.82
N MET A 43 -6.57 -8.76 -1.68
CA MET A 43 -6.73 -7.70 -2.69
C MET A 43 -6.04 -7.98 -4.03
N VAL A 44 -5.03 -8.84 -4.06
CA VAL A 44 -4.26 -9.17 -5.28
C VAL A 44 -4.49 -10.61 -5.75
N ASP A 45 -5.35 -11.36 -5.06
CA ASP A 45 -5.70 -12.73 -5.41
C ASP A 45 -6.95 -12.72 -6.31
N GLU A 46 -6.73 -12.90 -7.62
CA GLU A 46 -7.80 -12.92 -8.63
C GLU A 46 -8.69 -14.17 -8.53
N ASP A 47 -8.20 -15.23 -7.89
CA ASP A 47 -8.94 -16.49 -7.69
C ASP A 47 -9.74 -16.49 -6.37
N SER A 48 -9.51 -15.51 -5.49
CA SER A 48 -10.23 -15.39 -4.23
C SER A 48 -11.66 -14.87 -4.44
N ILE A 49 -12.62 -15.51 -3.77
CA ILE A 49 -13.95 -14.94 -3.55
C ILE A 49 -13.80 -13.95 -2.40
N PHE A 50 -13.25 -12.77 -2.71
CA PHE A 50 -12.92 -11.75 -1.71
C PHE A 50 -14.12 -11.45 -0.82
N ASP A 51 -14.05 -11.84 0.45
CA ASP A 51 -15.08 -11.55 1.45
C ASP A 51 -14.85 -10.15 2.04
N PHE A 52 -15.50 -9.16 1.42
CA PHE A 52 -15.49 -7.77 1.86
C PHE A 52 -16.01 -7.57 3.29
N GLU A 53 -16.81 -8.49 3.83
CA GLU A 53 -17.29 -8.40 5.22
C GLU A 53 -16.22 -8.82 6.24
N SER A 54 -15.15 -9.48 5.79
CA SER A 54 -14.08 -9.99 6.64
C SER A 54 -12.91 -9.03 6.85
N ILE A 55 -12.96 -7.84 6.24
CA ILE A 55 -11.93 -6.80 6.32
C ILE A 55 -12.43 -5.57 7.06
N ASP A 56 -11.50 -4.82 7.65
CA ASP A 56 -11.81 -3.51 8.19
C ASP A 56 -12.16 -2.56 7.02
N PRO A 57 -13.39 -2.00 6.96
CA PRO A 57 -13.78 -1.09 5.89
C PRO A 57 -12.89 0.16 5.81
N GLU A 58 -12.18 0.53 6.89
CA GLU A 58 -11.21 1.62 6.82
C GLU A 58 -10.08 1.38 5.81
N PHE A 59 -9.78 0.12 5.48
CA PHE A 59 -8.75 -0.22 4.49
C PHE A 59 -9.17 0.16 3.07
N LEU A 60 -10.47 0.32 2.81
CA LEU A 60 -11.02 0.65 1.50
C LEU A 60 -11.13 2.17 1.25
N TYR A 61 -10.88 3.00 2.26
CA TYR A 61 -10.91 4.46 2.10
C TYR A 61 -9.55 4.97 1.65
N GLU A 62 -9.48 5.47 0.41
CA GLU A 62 -8.26 6.00 -0.22
C GLU A 62 -7.64 7.14 0.60
N GLU A 63 -8.45 7.93 1.31
CA GLU A 63 -7.98 9.04 2.14
C GLU A 63 -7.10 8.59 3.31
N ASN A 64 -7.18 7.30 3.69
CA ASN A 64 -6.37 6.72 4.74
C ASN A 64 -4.96 6.33 4.25
N TRP A 65 -4.72 6.28 2.94
CA TRP A 65 -3.46 5.82 2.36
C TRP A 65 -2.62 6.99 1.88
N ALA A 66 -1.32 6.94 2.20
CA ALA A 66 -0.38 7.95 1.77
C ALA A 66 1.03 7.37 1.61
N ILE A 67 1.84 8.05 0.81
CA ILE A 67 3.29 7.88 0.77
C ILE A 67 3.95 9.12 1.33
N PHE A 68 4.89 8.93 2.24
CA PHE A 68 5.81 9.99 2.63
C PHE A 68 7.02 10.00 1.71
N GLU A 69 7.18 11.12 1.00
CA GLU A 69 8.33 11.43 0.16
C GLU A 69 9.38 12.13 1.02
N GLU A 70 10.45 11.40 1.35
CA GLU A 70 11.48 11.86 2.28
C GLU A 70 12.25 13.08 1.77
N ASP A 71 12.58 13.14 0.48
CA ASP A 71 13.34 14.28 -0.07
C ASP A 71 12.52 15.58 -0.05
N ALA A 72 11.22 15.50 -0.32
CA ALA A 72 10.32 16.64 -0.33
C ALA A 72 9.64 16.90 1.02
N GLN A 73 9.88 16.04 2.02
CA GLN A 73 9.31 16.12 3.37
C GLN A 73 7.78 16.31 3.38
N ARG A 74 7.06 15.55 2.55
CA ARG A 74 5.61 15.67 2.38
C ARG A 74 4.90 14.34 2.26
N TYR A 75 3.64 14.33 2.68
CA TYR A 75 2.72 13.22 2.44
C TYR A 75 1.99 13.44 1.11
N LEU A 76 1.95 12.39 0.30
CA LEU A 76 1.26 12.33 -0.98
C LEU A 76 0.15 11.29 -0.88
N GLY A 77 -1.07 11.70 -1.21
CA GLY A 77 -2.21 10.79 -1.26
C GLY A 77 -2.05 9.79 -2.39
N ILE A 78 -2.46 8.56 -2.13
CA ILE A 78 -2.51 7.48 -3.12
C ILE A 78 -3.88 6.83 -3.09
N ASP A 79 -4.26 6.19 -4.18
CA ASP A 79 -5.33 5.20 -4.16
C ASP A 79 -4.87 3.97 -3.33
N ILE A 80 -5.74 2.98 -3.16
CA ILE A 80 -5.42 1.75 -2.42
C ILE A 80 -4.15 1.08 -3.00
N PRO A 81 -3.12 0.80 -2.17
CA PRO A 81 -1.91 0.15 -2.64
C PRO A 81 -2.14 -1.35 -2.93
N ALA A 82 -1.70 -1.81 -4.10
CA ALA A 82 -1.64 -3.22 -4.42
C ALA A 82 -0.28 -3.78 -3.98
N ILE A 83 -0.28 -4.68 -2.99
CA ILE A 83 0.95 -5.22 -2.39
C ILE A 83 1.02 -6.73 -2.63
N HIS A 84 1.95 -7.14 -3.49
CA HIS A 84 2.28 -8.55 -3.70
C HIS A 84 3.39 -8.95 -2.73
N MET A 85 3.01 -9.43 -1.55
CA MET A 85 3.97 -9.76 -0.49
C MET A 85 4.93 -10.89 -0.87
N GLU A 86 4.53 -11.82 -1.73
CA GLU A 86 5.40 -12.93 -2.19
C GLU A 86 6.57 -12.43 -3.04
N TYR A 87 6.36 -11.33 -3.76
CA TYR A 87 7.36 -10.71 -4.64
C TYR A 87 8.00 -9.47 -4.01
N ASN A 88 7.60 -9.09 -2.80
CA ASN A 88 7.95 -7.82 -2.16
C ASN A 88 7.71 -6.62 -3.08
N MET A 89 6.61 -6.64 -3.85
CA MET A 89 6.27 -5.59 -4.80
C MET A 89 5.08 -4.78 -4.33
N ILE A 90 5.11 -3.48 -4.61
CA ILE A 90 3.99 -2.57 -4.44
C ILE A 90 3.71 -1.86 -5.77
N ALA A 91 2.43 -1.68 -6.08
CA ALA A 91 1.95 -0.76 -7.10
C ALA A 91 0.97 0.22 -6.45
N TRP A 92 1.01 1.48 -6.86
CA TRP A 92 0.07 2.49 -6.41
C TRP A 92 -0.19 3.52 -7.50
N ARG A 93 -1.32 4.22 -7.38
CA ARG A 93 -1.70 5.33 -8.23
C ARG A 93 -1.72 6.61 -7.40
N TRP A 94 -1.15 7.69 -7.94
CA TRP A 94 -1.27 9.01 -7.32
C TRP A 94 -2.68 9.57 -7.47
N ARG A 95 -3.13 10.28 -6.43
CA ARG A 95 -4.41 10.99 -6.39
C ARG A 95 -4.25 12.50 -6.67
#